data_AF-A0A970NS97-F1
#
_entry.id   AF-A0A970NS97-F1
#
_cell.length_a   1.000
_cell.length_b   1.000
_cell.length_c   1.000
_cell.angle_alpha   90.00
_cell.angle_beta   90.00
_cell.angle_gamma   90.00
#
_symmetry.space_group_name_H-M   'P 1'
#
loop_
_entity.id
_entity.type
_entity.pdbx_description
1 polymer ?
#
loop_
_entity_poly.entity_id
_entity_poly.type
_entity_poly.pdbx_seq_one_letter_code
_entity_poly.pdbx_strand_id
1 'polypeptide(L)'
;MSAVVHHYIEKYLRDLLPDEAEALVKLRQKAEADLIPIIHPEVRNLLEMIIKNHRITTILEVGTAVGYSASVFVHAMGDHARRLDTIERNPAMVVKAKKNIAAMGYGDKIHLLEGDATEIVPKLEDKSYELIFLDGAKGHYVHLLPDCLRILKPGGFLVCDNVLYKGMIANKDLVIRRRTTIVKRMQRFLEEISCHPDLLTTIIPMGDGVSISVLQEPKVGVSVKRASCDDGMKQHRQK
;
A
#
# COMPACT_ATOMS: atom_id res chain seq x y z
N MET A 1 -9.92 24.41 14.97
CA MET A 1 -9.81 23.61 13.72
C MET A 1 -9.41 22.20 14.11
N SER A 2 -10.26 21.19 13.88
CA SER A 2 -9.89 19.79 14.16
C SER A 2 -9.06 19.25 13.00
N ALA A 3 -7.76 19.04 13.23
CA ALA A 3 -7.02 18.12 12.38
C ALA A 3 -7.48 16.70 12.72
N VAL A 4 -7.55 15.81 11.73
CA VAL A 4 -7.86 14.39 12.02
C VAL A 4 -6.76 13.79 12.91
N VAL A 5 -5.50 14.19 12.68
CA VAL A 5 -4.36 13.94 13.58
C VAL A 5 -3.49 15.20 13.63
N HIS A 6 -3.06 15.61 14.82
CA HIS A 6 -2.15 16.74 15.00
C HIS A 6 -0.69 16.29 14.96
N HIS A 7 0.22 17.13 14.46
CA HIS A 7 1.66 16.80 14.32
C HIS A 7 2.32 16.38 15.65
N TYR A 8 1.94 16.98 16.78
CA TYR A 8 2.50 16.57 18.08
C TYR A 8 2.06 15.17 18.51
N ILE A 9 0.88 14.72 18.08
CA ILE A 9 0.39 13.35 18.29
C ILE A 9 1.19 12.38 17.41
N GLU A 10 1.38 12.72 16.13
CA GLU A 10 2.20 11.92 15.21
C GLU A 10 3.62 11.72 15.75
N LYS A 11 4.24 12.80 16.25
CA LYS A 11 5.56 12.72 16.90
C LYS A 11 5.53 11.80 18.12
N TYR A 12 4.59 12.00 19.03
CA TYR A 12 4.44 11.16 20.23
C TYR A 12 4.28 9.67 19.86
N LEU A 13 3.47 9.35 18.85
CA LEU A 13 3.29 7.98 18.38
C LEU A 13 4.57 7.39 17.79
N ARG A 14 5.34 8.18 17.04
CA ARG A 14 6.63 7.75 16.48
C ARG A 14 7.67 7.46 17.55
N ASP A 15 7.69 8.26 18.61
CA ASP A 15 8.60 8.08 19.75
C ASP A 15 8.30 6.78 20.55
N LEU A 16 7.10 6.20 20.38
CA LEU A 16 6.68 4.93 21.00
C LEU A 16 6.87 3.72 20.10
N LEU A 17 7.31 3.89 18.85
CA LEU A 17 7.50 2.77 17.92
C LEU A 17 8.64 1.87 18.39
N PRO A 18 8.54 0.55 18.17
CA PRO A 18 9.62 -0.37 18.51
C PRO A 18 10.84 -0.12 17.62
N ASP A 19 12.00 -0.54 18.14
CA ASP A 19 13.25 -0.52 17.40
C ASP A 19 13.19 -1.40 16.14
N GLU A 20 13.91 -0.97 15.12
CA GLU A 20 14.08 -1.69 13.87
C GLU A 20 15.39 -2.49 13.87
N ALA A 21 15.46 -3.54 13.06
CA ALA A 21 16.74 -4.21 12.80
C ALA A 21 17.77 -3.22 12.27
N GLU A 22 19.01 -3.30 12.76
CA GLU A 22 20.08 -2.33 12.45
C GLU A 22 20.30 -2.14 10.94
N ALA A 23 20.20 -3.22 10.17
CA ALA A 23 20.33 -3.17 8.72
C ALA A 23 19.20 -2.37 8.04
N LEU A 24 17.96 -2.48 8.54
CA LEU A 24 16.82 -1.69 8.07
C LEU A 24 16.97 -0.22 8.46
N VAL A 25 17.45 0.09 9.66
CA VAL A 25 17.76 1.47 10.08
C VAL A 25 18.77 2.12 9.14
N LYS A 26 19.86 1.42 8.82
CA LYS A 26 20.88 1.94 7.89
C LYS A 26 20.31 2.20 6.49
N LEU A 27 19.46 1.29 6.00
CA LEU A 27 18.81 1.46 4.71
C LEU A 27 17.85 2.66 4.71
N ARG A 28 17.05 2.81 5.78
CA ARG A 28 16.13 3.94 5.99
C ARG A 28 16.88 5.27 5.99
N GLN A 29 17.89 5.41 6.85
CA GLN A 29 18.69 6.64 6.97
C GLN A 29 19.34 7.03 5.64
N LYS A 30 19.82 6.04 4.88
CA LYS A 30 20.39 6.28 3.55
C LYS A 30 19.33 6.75 2.55
N ALA A 31 18.14 6.14 2.54
CA ALA A 31 17.05 6.56 1.67
C ALA A 31 16.58 7.99 2.01
N GLU A 32 16.47 8.33 3.29
CA GLU A 32 16.14 9.66 3.78
C GLU A 32 17.20 10.69 3.36
N ALA A 33 18.49 10.37 3.50
CA ALA A 33 19.60 11.23 3.06
C ALA A 33 19.62 11.46 1.54
N ASP A 34 19.27 10.43 0.76
CA ASP A 34 19.12 10.51 -0.69
C ASP A 34 17.80 11.19 -1.14
N LEU A 35 16.96 11.61 -0.18
CA LEU A 35 15.62 12.20 -0.41
C LEU A 35 14.68 11.28 -1.21
N ILE A 36 14.83 9.98 -1.03
CA ILE A 36 14.00 8.97 -1.67
C ILE A 36 12.78 8.69 -0.79
N PRO A 37 11.55 8.89 -1.30
CA PRO A 37 10.34 8.59 -0.53
C PRO A 37 10.30 7.11 -0.14
N ILE A 38 9.97 6.86 1.12
CA ILE A 38 9.80 5.53 1.71
C ILE A 38 8.56 5.56 2.61
N ILE A 39 8.02 4.38 2.89
CA ILE A 39 6.88 4.22 3.79
C ILE A 39 7.12 4.88 5.15
N HIS A 40 6.10 5.54 5.68
CA HIS A 40 6.18 6.21 6.99
C HIS A 40 6.38 5.18 8.12
N PRO A 41 7.12 5.50 9.20
CA PRO A 41 7.41 4.56 10.29
C PRO A 41 6.18 3.91 10.93
N GLU A 42 5.12 4.69 11.12
CA GLU A 42 3.86 4.20 11.69
C GLU A 42 3.11 3.26 10.72
N VAL A 43 3.16 3.53 9.42
CA VAL A 43 2.60 2.66 8.36
C VAL A 43 3.39 1.37 8.25
N ARG A 44 4.72 1.45 8.34
CA ARG A 44 5.62 0.30 8.44
C ARG A 44 5.21 -0.60 9.59
N ASN A 45 5.10 -0.06 10.79
CA ASN A 45 4.75 -0.84 11.98
C ASN A 45 3.37 -1.50 11.87
N LEU A 46 2.38 -0.79 11.32
CA LEU A 46 1.06 -1.36 11.03
C LEU A 46 1.13 -2.55 10.06
N LEU A 47 1.90 -2.42 8.97
CA LEU A 47 2.08 -3.50 7.99
C LEU A 47 2.85 -4.69 8.59
N GLU A 48 3.88 -4.44 9.40
CA GLU A 48 4.57 -5.51 10.13
C GLU A 48 3.63 -6.27 11.05
N MET A 49 2.74 -5.57 11.78
CA MET A 49 1.74 -6.21 12.63
C MET A 49 0.79 -7.09 11.82
N ILE A 50 0.30 -6.61 10.67
CA ILE A 50 -0.56 -7.39 9.78
C ILE A 50 0.19 -8.64 9.29
N ILE A 51 1.41 -8.48 8.78
CA ILE A 51 2.24 -9.57 8.26
C ILE A 51 2.48 -10.64 9.34
N LYS A 52 2.90 -10.23 10.53
CA LYS A 52 3.21 -11.13 11.66
C LYS A 52 1.95 -11.83 12.18
N ASN A 53 0.86 -11.08 12.41
CA ASN A 53 -0.37 -11.63 12.99
C ASN A 53 -1.08 -12.61 12.05
N HIS A 54 -1.10 -12.31 10.74
CA HIS A 54 -1.75 -13.16 9.75
C HIS A 54 -0.81 -14.21 9.13
N ARG A 55 0.45 -14.27 9.58
CA ARG A 55 1.48 -15.18 9.05
C ARG A 55 1.57 -15.11 7.53
N ILE A 56 1.60 -13.89 7.00
CA ILE A 56 1.71 -13.66 5.56
C ILE A 56 3.03 -14.23 5.06
N THR A 57 3.01 -14.94 3.94
CA THR A 57 4.20 -15.60 3.34
C THR A 57 4.44 -15.20 1.89
N THR A 58 3.41 -14.63 1.23
CA THR A 58 3.42 -14.24 -0.19
C THR A 58 2.92 -12.81 -0.37
N ILE A 59 3.79 -11.92 -0.85
CA ILE A 59 3.50 -10.49 -0.99
C ILE A 59 3.77 -10.01 -2.41
N LEU A 60 2.89 -9.17 -2.94
CA LEU A 60 3.17 -8.35 -4.12
C LEU A 60 3.27 -6.88 -3.69
N GLU A 61 4.33 -6.20 -4.12
CA GLU A 61 4.51 -4.76 -3.96
C GLU A 61 4.53 -4.08 -5.34
N VAL A 62 3.79 -2.98 -5.47
CA VAL A 62 3.84 -2.08 -6.63
C VAL A 62 4.48 -0.77 -6.21
N GLY A 63 5.75 -0.60 -6.56
CA GLY A 63 6.60 0.52 -6.15
C GLY A 63 7.73 0.08 -5.24
N THR A 64 8.86 -0.36 -5.81
CA THR A 64 10.01 -0.81 -5.02
C THR A 64 10.85 0.34 -4.46
N ALA A 65 11.01 1.42 -5.23
CA ALA A 65 12.02 2.46 -4.98
C ALA A 65 13.41 1.83 -4.70
N VAL A 66 13.96 2.02 -3.50
CA VAL A 66 15.26 1.47 -3.09
C VAL A 66 15.17 0.12 -2.38
N GLY A 67 14.00 -0.51 -2.34
CA GLY A 67 13.77 -1.82 -1.75
C GLY A 67 13.62 -1.81 -0.22
N TYR A 68 13.31 -0.66 0.39
CA TYR A 68 13.18 -0.54 1.84
C TYR A 68 11.94 -1.27 2.37
N SER A 69 10.75 -0.95 1.85
CA SER A 69 9.49 -1.61 2.23
C SER A 69 9.51 -3.11 1.93
N ALA A 70 9.97 -3.52 0.74
CA ALA A 70 10.22 -4.94 0.44
C ALA A 70 11.10 -5.64 1.49
N SER A 71 12.18 -5.00 1.93
CA SER A 71 13.07 -5.55 2.95
C SER A 71 12.42 -5.63 4.33
N VAL A 72 11.62 -4.61 4.71
CA VAL A 72 10.80 -4.65 5.94
C VAL A 72 9.84 -5.83 5.89
N PHE A 73 9.13 -6.01 4.78
CA PHE A 73 8.11 -7.05 4.67
C PHE A 73 8.71 -8.46 4.75
N VAL A 74 9.83 -8.72 4.05
CA VAL A 74 10.54 -10.00 4.20
C VAL A 74 11.05 -10.21 5.62
N HIS A 75 11.60 -9.17 6.24
CA HIS A 75 12.01 -9.25 7.64
C HIS A 75 10.84 -9.61 8.57
N ALA A 76 9.66 -9.01 8.35
CA ALA A 76 8.46 -9.27 9.14
C ALA A 76 7.86 -10.67 8.90
N MET A 77 7.99 -11.22 7.68
CA MET A 77 7.60 -12.60 7.37
C MET A 77 8.50 -13.64 8.08
N GLY A 78 9.74 -13.27 8.40
CA GLY A 78 10.71 -14.13 9.08
C GLY A 78 11.00 -15.43 8.31
N ASP A 79 11.17 -16.53 9.03
CA ASP A 79 11.50 -17.85 8.46
C ASP A 79 10.41 -18.40 7.53
N HIS A 80 9.19 -17.88 7.63
CA HIS A 80 8.06 -18.28 6.79
C HIS A 80 8.00 -17.53 5.46
N ALA A 81 8.91 -16.59 5.20
CA ALA A 81 8.98 -15.86 3.93
C ALA A 81 9.11 -16.85 2.76
N ARG A 82 8.08 -16.93 1.93
CA ARG A 82 8.10 -17.75 0.70
C ARG A 82 8.52 -16.92 -0.49
N ARG A 83 7.86 -15.79 -0.69
CA ARG A 83 8.05 -14.95 -1.88
C ARG A 83 7.54 -13.53 -1.64
N LEU A 84 8.35 -12.55 -1.98
CA LEU A 84 7.93 -11.18 -2.19
C LEU A 84 8.29 -10.79 -3.61
N ASP A 85 7.29 -10.42 -4.41
CA ASP A 85 7.53 -9.81 -5.71
C ASP A 85 7.34 -8.30 -5.56
N THR A 86 8.24 -7.52 -6.15
CA THR A 86 8.15 -6.07 -6.12
C THR A 86 8.38 -5.50 -7.52
N ILE A 87 7.58 -4.52 -7.92
CA ILE A 87 7.60 -3.95 -9.27
C ILE A 87 8.17 -2.53 -9.23
N GLU A 88 9.18 -2.27 -10.07
CA GLU A 88 9.76 -0.93 -10.27
C GLU A 88 10.06 -0.68 -11.74
N ARG A 89 9.73 0.52 -12.21
CA ARG A 89 9.92 0.95 -13.60
C ARG A 89 11.13 1.86 -13.78
N ASN A 90 11.57 2.54 -12.72
CA ASN A 90 12.68 3.49 -12.79
C ASN A 90 14.02 2.73 -12.76
N PRO A 91 14.80 2.74 -13.85
CA PRO A 91 16.05 1.97 -13.92
C PRO A 91 17.08 2.36 -12.85
N ALA A 92 17.12 3.64 -12.45
CA ALA A 92 18.02 4.11 -11.40
C ALA A 92 17.63 3.55 -10.03
N MET A 93 16.33 3.41 -9.77
CA MET A 93 15.81 2.80 -8.53
C MET A 93 16.04 1.29 -8.53
N VAL A 94 15.79 0.61 -9.65
CA VAL A 94 16.08 -0.82 -9.84
C VAL A 94 17.52 -1.16 -9.45
N VAL A 95 18.51 -0.38 -9.93
CA VAL A 95 19.93 -0.62 -9.61
C VAL A 95 20.18 -0.49 -8.10
N LYS A 96 19.61 0.54 -7.45
CA LYS A 96 19.73 0.74 -6.00
C LYS A 96 19.05 -0.40 -5.23
N ALA A 97 17.83 -0.77 -5.62
CA ALA A 97 17.05 -1.84 -5.00
C ALA A 97 17.79 -3.18 -5.04
N LYS A 98 18.30 -3.60 -6.21
CA LYS A 98 19.10 -4.85 -6.35
C LYS A 98 20.28 -4.88 -5.37
N LYS A 99 21.04 -3.78 -5.30
CA LYS A 99 22.18 -3.68 -4.38
C LYS A 99 21.76 -3.80 -2.92
N ASN A 100 20.70 -3.10 -2.53
CA ASN A 100 20.23 -3.10 -1.15
C ASN A 100 19.64 -4.47 -0.76
N ILE A 101 18.81 -5.08 -1.62
CA ILE A 101 18.23 -6.42 -1.42
C ILE A 101 19.33 -7.47 -1.25
N ALA A 102 20.36 -7.43 -2.10
CA ALA A 102 21.50 -8.33 -1.99
C ALA A 102 22.28 -8.12 -0.68
N ALA A 103 22.51 -6.87 -0.28
CA ALA A 103 23.19 -6.55 0.97
C ALA A 103 22.41 -6.99 2.22
N MET A 104 21.08 -7.08 2.14
CA MET A 104 20.22 -7.60 3.21
C MET A 104 20.17 -9.14 3.26
N GLY A 105 20.74 -9.83 2.26
CA GLY A 105 20.64 -11.29 2.16
C GLY A 105 19.25 -11.81 1.76
N TYR A 106 18.41 -10.95 1.16
CA TYR A 106 17.03 -11.30 0.78
C TYR A 106 16.86 -11.65 -0.70
N GLY A 107 17.95 -11.88 -1.43
CA GLY A 107 17.93 -12.16 -2.88
C GLY A 107 17.08 -13.37 -3.29
N ASP A 108 17.01 -14.40 -2.43
CA ASP A 108 16.20 -15.61 -2.69
C ASP A 108 14.71 -15.44 -2.33
N LYS A 109 14.35 -14.31 -1.70
CA LYS A 109 12.99 -14.04 -1.20
C LYS A 109 12.33 -12.88 -1.94
N ILE A 110 13.10 -11.86 -2.30
CA ILE A 110 12.63 -10.66 -2.99
C ILE A 110 12.95 -10.76 -4.49
N HIS A 111 11.93 -10.86 -5.31
CA HIS A 111 12.04 -10.87 -6.76
C HIS A 111 11.65 -9.50 -7.30
N LEU A 112 12.65 -8.77 -7.83
CA LEU A 112 12.43 -7.48 -8.46
C LEU A 112 11.99 -7.67 -9.91
N LEU A 113 10.76 -7.27 -10.21
CA LEU A 113 10.17 -7.29 -11.54
C LEU A 113 10.31 -5.89 -12.17
N GLU A 114 11.16 -5.78 -13.19
CA GLU A 114 11.47 -4.51 -13.84
C GLU A 114 10.45 -4.19 -14.93
N GLY A 115 9.70 -3.09 -14.78
CA GLY A 115 8.77 -2.62 -15.80
C GLY A 115 7.52 -1.95 -15.25
N ASP A 116 6.53 -1.76 -16.13
CA ASP A 116 5.25 -1.14 -15.77
C ASP A 116 4.32 -2.15 -15.10
N ALA A 117 3.78 -1.79 -13.95
CA ALA A 117 2.84 -2.63 -13.21
C ALA A 117 1.59 -2.98 -14.02
N THR A 118 1.11 -2.08 -14.88
CA THR A 118 -0.05 -2.35 -15.76
C THR A 118 0.22 -3.40 -16.82
N GLU A 119 1.48 -3.75 -17.08
CA GLU A 119 1.87 -4.81 -18.01
C GLU A 119 2.28 -6.10 -17.31
N ILE A 120 2.78 -5.99 -16.08
CA ILE A 120 3.28 -7.12 -15.29
C ILE A 120 2.16 -7.79 -14.50
N VAL A 121 1.36 -7.01 -13.77
CA VAL A 121 0.30 -7.53 -12.88
C VAL A 121 -0.72 -8.42 -13.64
N PRO A 122 -1.16 -8.09 -14.88
CA PRO A 122 -2.05 -8.97 -15.64
C PRO A 122 -1.47 -10.35 -15.97
N LYS A 123 -0.14 -10.52 -15.95
CA LYS A 123 0.55 -11.78 -16.27
C LYS A 123 0.79 -12.66 -15.05
N LEU A 124 0.51 -12.15 -13.85
CA LEU A 124 0.67 -12.89 -12.60
C LEU A 124 -0.49 -13.88 -12.42
N GLU A 125 -0.20 -15.02 -11.80
CA GLU A 125 -1.16 -16.10 -11.59
C GLU A 125 -2.26 -15.72 -10.58
N ASP A 126 -3.46 -16.21 -10.81
CA ASP A 126 -4.62 -16.02 -9.93
C ASP A 126 -4.33 -16.51 -8.50
N LYS A 127 -4.85 -15.80 -7.49
CA LYS A 127 -4.78 -16.19 -6.07
C LYS A 127 -3.36 -16.56 -5.57
N SER A 128 -2.36 -15.82 -6.05
CA SER A 128 -0.95 -16.04 -5.71
C SER A 128 -0.50 -15.35 -4.43
N TYR A 129 -1.12 -14.22 -4.06
CA TYR A 129 -0.64 -13.35 -2.98
C TYR A 129 -1.60 -13.26 -1.82
N GLU A 130 -1.05 -13.19 -0.60
CA GLU A 130 -1.80 -12.99 0.64
C GLU A 130 -1.88 -11.51 1.03
N LEU A 131 -0.92 -10.72 0.56
CA LEU A 131 -0.92 -9.27 0.72
C LEU A 131 -0.44 -8.61 -0.58
N ILE A 132 -1.16 -7.59 -1.03
CA ILE A 132 -0.76 -6.69 -2.10
C ILE A 132 -0.59 -5.29 -1.50
N PHE A 133 0.60 -4.71 -1.66
CA PHE A 133 0.91 -3.35 -1.24
C PHE A 133 1.07 -2.44 -2.46
N LEU A 134 0.20 -1.44 -2.58
CA LEU A 134 0.24 -0.42 -3.63
C LEU A 134 0.84 0.88 -3.09
N ASP A 135 2.08 1.16 -3.48
CA ASP A 135 2.83 2.37 -3.10
C ASP A 135 3.57 2.96 -4.31
N GLY A 136 2.79 3.40 -5.30
CA GLY A 136 3.31 3.77 -6.61
C GLY A 136 2.54 4.90 -7.28
N ALA A 137 2.49 4.85 -8.62
CA ALA A 137 1.86 5.89 -9.43
C ALA A 137 0.33 5.90 -9.24
N LYS A 138 -0.13 6.69 -8.26
CA LYS A 138 -1.51 6.89 -7.77
C LYS A 138 -2.60 7.05 -8.83
N GLY A 139 -2.23 7.43 -10.06
CA GLY A 139 -3.14 7.52 -11.20
C GLY A 139 -3.52 6.18 -11.84
N HIS A 140 -2.90 5.07 -11.45
CA HIS A 140 -3.12 3.75 -12.07
C HIS A 140 -3.84 2.75 -11.17
N TYR A 141 -4.08 3.06 -9.89
CA TYR A 141 -4.66 2.09 -8.93
C TYR A 141 -6.03 1.59 -9.39
N VAL A 142 -6.88 2.47 -9.94
CA VAL A 142 -8.18 2.11 -10.50
C VAL A 142 -8.08 1.09 -11.65
N HIS A 143 -6.99 1.12 -12.42
CA HIS A 143 -6.79 0.20 -13.53
C HIS A 143 -6.18 -1.14 -13.08
N LEU A 144 -5.39 -1.12 -12.01
CA LEU A 144 -4.80 -2.33 -11.42
C LEU A 144 -5.80 -3.10 -10.57
N LEU A 145 -6.82 -2.45 -10.01
CA LEU A 145 -7.74 -3.05 -9.05
C LEU A 145 -8.32 -4.40 -9.50
N PRO A 146 -8.85 -4.57 -10.74
CA PRO A 146 -9.40 -5.85 -11.17
C PRO A 146 -8.37 -6.99 -11.13
N ASP A 147 -7.15 -6.73 -11.61
CA ASP A 147 -6.08 -7.72 -11.58
C ASP A 147 -5.56 -7.97 -10.16
N CYS A 148 -5.46 -6.93 -9.33
CA CYS A 148 -5.13 -7.08 -7.92
C CYS A 148 -6.12 -8.00 -7.20
N LEU A 149 -7.43 -7.84 -7.44
CA LEU A 149 -8.43 -8.73 -6.84
C LEU A 149 -8.36 -10.16 -7.38
N ARG A 150 -8.03 -10.34 -8.66
CA ARG A 150 -7.84 -11.66 -9.28
C ARG A 150 -6.67 -12.44 -8.68
N ILE A 151 -5.54 -11.77 -8.47
CA ILE A 151 -4.30 -12.40 -7.97
C ILE A 151 -4.24 -12.48 -6.44
N LEU A 152 -5.10 -11.75 -5.72
CA LEU A 152 -5.21 -11.81 -4.28
C LEU A 152 -5.97 -13.06 -3.84
N LYS A 153 -5.47 -13.76 -2.82
CA LYS A 153 -6.18 -14.89 -2.20
C LYS A 153 -7.44 -14.39 -1.46
N PRO A 154 -8.51 -15.19 -1.40
CA PRO A 154 -9.58 -14.97 -0.43
C PRO A 154 -9.00 -14.84 0.99
N GLY A 155 -9.50 -13.89 1.77
CA GLY A 155 -8.95 -13.50 3.07
C GLY A 155 -7.70 -12.61 3.00
N GLY A 156 -7.17 -12.35 1.81
CA GLY A 156 -5.96 -11.55 1.60
C GLY A 156 -6.19 -10.05 1.77
N PHE A 157 -5.08 -9.33 1.96
CA PHE A 157 -5.05 -7.88 2.19
C PHE A 157 -4.64 -7.12 0.92
N LEU A 158 -5.43 -6.13 0.54
CA LEU A 158 -5.02 -5.06 -0.37
C LEU A 158 -4.78 -3.81 0.47
N VAL A 159 -3.53 -3.35 0.53
CA VAL A 159 -3.13 -2.16 1.27
C VAL A 159 -2.58 -1.12 0.31
N CYS A 160 -3.05 0.12 0.42
CA CYS A 160 -2.60 1.22 -0.43
C CYS A 160 -2.15 2.39 0.44
N ASP A 161 -0.94 2.90 0.22
CA ASP A 161 -0.42 4.06 0.94
C ASP A 161 -0.71 5.37 0.19
N ASN A 162 -0.71 6.45 0.97
CA ASN A 162 -0.87 7.83 0.62
C ASN A 162 -2.17 8.16 -0.14
N VAL A 163 -3.27 7.55 0.29
CA VAL A 163 -4.57 7.66 -0.37
C VAL A 163 -5.27 9.00 -0.10
N LEU A 164 -4.87 9.77 0.92
CA LEU A 164 -5.44 11.10 1.18
C LEU A 164 -4.73 12.23 0.41
N TYR A 165 -3.56 11.92 -0.17
CA TYR A 165 -2.79 12.76 -1.09
C TYR A 165 -2.67 14.22 -0.64
N LYS A 166 -2.09 14.43 0.55
CA LYS A 166 -1.89 15.72 1.23
C LYS A 166 -3.20 16.49 1.44
N GLY A 167 -4.29 15.76 1.69
CA GLY A 167 -5.63 16.31 1.85
C GLY A 167 -6.33 16.72 0.54
N MET A 168 -5.67 16.61 -0.62
CA MET A 168 -6.27 16.97 -1.92
C MET A 168 -7.47 16.10 -2.30
N ILE A 169 -7.57 14.90 -1.71
CA ILE A 169 -8.73 14.02 -1.91
C ILE A 169 -9.98 14.56 -1.20
N ALA A 170 -9.80 15.14 -0.01
CA ALA A 170 -10.88 15.61 0.84
C ALA A 170 -11.24 17.09 0.61
N ASN A 171 -10.30 17.90 0.11
CA ASN A 171 -10.51 19.33 -0.13
C ASN A 171 -10.07 19.75 -1.54
N LYS A 172 -11.04 20.19 -2.35
CA LYS A 172 -10.83 20.67 -3.73
C LYS A 172 -9.95 21.92 -3.81
N ASP A 173 -9.96 22.78 -2.78
CA ASP A 173 -9.18 24.01 -2.75
C ASP A 173 -7.68 23.74 -2.66
N LEU A 174 -7.28 22.57 -2.16
CA LEU A 174 -5.89 22.14 -2.11
C LEU A 174 -5.41 21.55 -3.46
N VAL A 175 -6.30 21.35 -4.43
CA VAL A 175 -5.97 20.66 -5.69
C VAL A 175 -5.23 21.59 -6.63
N ILE A 176 -3.95 21.31 -6.83
CA ILE A 176 -3.14 21.98 -7.85
C ILE A 176 -3.55 21.46 -9.24
N ARG A 177 -3.77 22.36 -10.22
CA ARG A 177 -4.27 22.03 -11.58
C ARG A 177 -3.58 20.83 -12.25
N ARG A 178 -2.25 20.69 -12.11
CA ARG A 178 -1.48 19.56 -12.67
C ARG A 178 -1.74 18.21 -12.01
N ARG A 179 -2.46 18.17 -10.88
CA ARG A 179 -2.77 16.97 -10.08
C ARG A 179 -4.24 16.57 -10.13
N THR A 180 -5.11 17.34 -10.81
CA THR A 180 -6.56 17.09 -10.86
C THR A 180 -6.91 15.68 -11.32
N THR A 181 -6.26 15.16 -12.36
CA THR A 181 -6.53 13.80 -12.87
C THR A 181 -6.18 12.74 -11.84
N ILE A 182 -5.05 12.88 -11.14
CA ILE A 182 -4.63 11.94 -10.09
C ILE A 182 -5.62 11.96 -8.93
N VAL A 183 -6.06 13.14 -8.50
CA VAL A 183 -7.06 13.30 -7.44
C VAL A 183 -8.37 12.62 -7.80
N LYS A 184 -8.91 12.89 -9.00
CA LYS A 184 -10.17 12.26 -9.46
C LYS A 184 -10.07 10.74 -9.55
N ARG A 185 -8.94 10.21 -10.05
CA ARG A 185 -8.71 8.77 -10.15
C ARG A 185 -8.59 8.12 -8.77
N MET A 186 -7.92 8.77 -7.82
CA MET A 186 -7.80 8.27 -6.45
C MET A 186 -9.16 8.33 -5.73
N GLN A 187 -9.95 9.40 -5.90
CA GLN A 187 -11.32 9.46 -5.38
C GLN A 187 -12.17 8.31 -5.92
N ARG A 188 -12.13 8.07 -7.23
CA ARG A 188 -12.82 6.93 -7.85
C ARG A 188 -12.32 5.58 -7.32
N PHE A 189 -11.01 5.42 -7.17
CA PHE A 189 -10.44 4.19 -6.60
C PHE A 189 -10.95 3.95 -5.17
N LEU A 190 -10.93 4.97 -4.32
CA LEU A 190 -11.45 4.89 -2.95
C LEU A 190 -12.94 4.58 -2.90
N GLU A 191 -13.73 5.19 -3.79
CA GLU A 191 -15.16 4.86 -4.00
C GLU A 191 -15.32 3.38 -4.34
N GLU A 192 -14.57 2.90 -5.34
CA GLU A 192 -14.64 1.51 -5.81
C GLU A 192 -14.28 0.53 -4.69
N ILE A 193 -13.16 0.68 -3.97
CA ILE A 193 -12.79 -0.26 -2.90
C ILE A 193 -13.71 -0.18 -1.67
N SER A 194 -14.29 0.98 -1.39
CA SER A 194 -15.18 1.16 -0.22
C SER A 194 -16.57 0.54 -0.48
N CYS A 195 -17.02 0.57 -1.72
CA CYS A 195 -18.34 0.09 -2.12
C CYS A 195 -18.31 -1.31 -2.76
N HIS A 196 -17.12 -1.88 -2.98
CA HIS A 196 -16.97 -3.22 -3.56
C HIS A 196 -17.65 -4.29 -2.68
N PRO A 197 -18.53 -5.15 -3.24
CA PRO A 197 -19.31 -6.11 -2.45
C PRO A 197 -18.42 -7.12 -1.70
N ASP A 198 -17.31 -7.52 -2.33
CA ASP A 198 -16.39 -8.52 -1.79
C ASP A 198 -15.27 -7.92 -0.94
N LEU A 199 -15.22 -6.60 -0.74
CA LEU A 199 -14.21 -5.98 0.12
C LEU A 199 -14.80 -5.53 1.46
N LEU A 200 -14.03 -5.72 2.52
CA LEU A 200 -14.16 -4.96 3.77
C LEU A 200 -13.04 -3.93 3.81
N THR A 201 -13.37 -2.65 3.67
CA THR A 201 -12.38 -1.58 3.53
C THR A 201 -12.46 -0.59 4.69
N THR A 202 -11.30 -0.18 5.19
CA THR A 202 -11.15 0.96 6.10
C THR A 202 -10.06 1.89 5.59
N ILE A 203 -10.18 3.19 5.89
CA ILE A 203 -9.18 4.20 5.58
C ILE A 203 -8.69 4.79 6.90
N ILE A 204 -7.39 4.65 7.16
CA ILE A 204 -6.75 5.08 8.39
C ILE A 204 -5.99 6.39 8.11
N PRO A 205 -6.25 7.47 8.85
CA PRO A 205 -5.57 8.76 8.68
C PRO A 205 -4.17 8.74 9.32
N MET A 206 -3.35 7.78 8.89
CA MET A 206 -1.97 7.56 9.31
C MET A 206 -1.03 7.89 8.14
N GLY A 207 0.07 8.58 8.40
CA GLY A 207 0.92 9.14 7.31
C GLY A 207 0.10 10.05 6.39
N ASP A 208 0.18 9.81 5.07
CA ASP A 208 -0.66 10.48 4.06
C ASP A 208 -1.96 9.71 3.75
N GLY A 209 -2.42 8.90 4.72
CA GLY A 209 -3.59 8.05 4.65
C GLY A 209 -3.31 6.68 4.06
N VAL A 210 -3.77 5.62 4.73
CA VAL A 210 -3.61 4.23 4.30
C VAL A 210 -4.99 3.60 4.17
N SER A 211 -5.30 2.99 3.02
CA SER A 211 -6.47 2.13 2.90
C SER A 211 -6.09 0.67 3.12
N ILE A 212 -6.89 -0.04 3.90
CA ILE A 212 -6.77 -1.49 4.09
C ILE A 212 -8.09 -2.12 3.67
N SER A 213 -8.02 -3.03 2.70
CA SER A 213 -9.13 -3.80 2.20
C SER A 213 -8.86 -5.29 2.39
N VAL A 214 -9.81 -6.03 2.96
CA VAL A 214 -9.77 -7.50 3.02
C VAL A 214 -10.70 -8.06 1.95
N LEU A 215 -10.17 -8.92 1.09
CA LEU A 215 -10.98 -9.68 0.13
C LEU A 215 -11.73 -10.79 0.88
N GLN A 216 -13.05 -10.67 0.97
CA GLN A 216 -13.86 -11.61 1.73
C GLN A 216 -13.87 -12.97 1.04
N GLU A 217 -13.95 -14.03 1.84
CA GLU A 217 -14.24 -15.35 1.31
C GLU A 217 -15.64 -15.35 0.65
N PRO A 218 -15.84 -16.14 -0.42
CA PRO A 218 -17.14 -16.29 -1.05
C PRO A 218 -18.18 -16.70 0.00
N LYS A 219 -19.20 -15.87 0.21
CA LYS A 219 -20.25 -16.16 1.17
C LYS A 219 -21.09 -17.33 0.67
N VAL A 220 -21.01 -18.47 1.36
CA VAL A 220 -22.02 -19.53 1.22
C VAL A 220 -23.30 -19.05 1.92
N GLY A 221 -24.32 -18.64 1.16
CA GLY A 221 -25.70 -18.61 1.62
C GLY A 221 -26.18 -17.43 2.48
N VAL A 222 -25.49 -16.28 2.55
CA VAL A 222 -26.03 -15.09 3.25
C VAL A 222 -25.99 -13.85 2.37
N SER A 223 -27.18 -13.42 1.93
CA SER A 223 -27.41 -12.16 1.21
C SER A 223 -27.27 -10.97 2.15
N VAL A 224 -26.12 -10.31 2.12
CA VAL A 224 -25.94 -9.04 2.86
C VAL A 224 -26.36 -7.89 1.93
N LYS A 225 -27.56 -7.32 2.17
CA LYS A 225 -27.92 -6.00 1.60
C LYS A 225 -27.05 -4.94 2.29
N ARG A 226 -26.01 -4.43 1.61
CA ARG A 226 -25.35 -3.19 2.02
C ARG A 226 -26.14 -2.00 1.47
N ALA A 227 -26.27 -0.95 2.27
CA ALA A 227 -26.86 0.32 1.84
C ALA A 227 -26.07 0.88 0.64
N SER A 228 -26.78 1.38 -0.37
CA SER A 228 -26.15 2.00 -1.54
C SER A 228 -25.29 3.18 -1.12
N CYS A 229 -24.00 3.18 -1.50
CA CYS A 229 -23.07 4.29 -1.28
C CYS A 229 -23.53 5.64 -1.86
N ASP A 230 -24.57 5.64 -2.70
CA ASP A 230 -25.10 6.82 -3.39
C ASP A 230 -25.60 7.92 -2.44
N ASP A 231 -26.07 7.60 -1.24
CA ASP A 231 -26.75 8.60 -0.38
C ASP A 231 -25.77 9.43 0.47
N GLY A 232 -24.62 8.86 0.85
CA GLY A 232 -23.61 9.57 1.65
C GLY A 232 -22.69 10.49 0.83
N MET A 233 -22.37 10.10 -0.41
CA MET A 233 -21.38 10.81 -1.23
C MET A 233 -21.96 11.95 -2.08
N LYS A 234 -23.26 11.94 -2.38
CA LYS A 234 -23.92 13.08 -3.08
C LYS A 234 -23.80 14.38 -2.29
N GLN A 235 -23.76 14.32 -0.96
CA GLN A 235 -23.59 15.50 -0.10
C GLN A 235 -22.18 16.13 -0.19
N HIS A 236 -21.15 15.36 -0.57
CA HIS A 236 -19.78 15.87 -0.75
C HIS A 236 -19.51 16.40 -2.17
N ARG A 237 -20.38 16.08 -3.15
CA ARG A 237 -20.26 16.57 -4.53
C ARG A 237 -20.86 17.97 -4.73
N GLN A 238 -21.74 18.42 -3.84
CA GLN A 238 -22.50 19.68 -3.97
C GLN A 238 -21.94 20.87 -3.15
N LYS A 239 -20.75 20.76 -2.57
CA LYS A 239 -20.04 21.91 -1.98
C LYS A 239 -18.70 22.15 -2.68
#